data_AF-A0A7W7CFK2-F1
#
_entry.id   AF-A0A7W7CFK2-F1
#
_cell.length_a   1.000
_cell.length_b   1.000
_cell.length_c   1.000
_cell.angle_alpha   90.00
_cell.angle_beta   90.00
_cell.angle_gamma   90.00
#
_symmetry.space_group_name_H-M   'P 1'
#
loop_
_entity.id
_entity.type
_entity.pdbx_description
1 polymer ?
#
loop_
_entity_poly.entity_id
_entity_poly.type
_entity_poly.pdbx_seq_one_letter_code
_entity_poly.pdbx_strand_id
1 'polypeptide(L)'
;MLATTSLLLAATSAVAAASDHPCATATEVCTGTVLVNMGGPVEALPTAETIIAGLGPVLDQQNLLMVELRGFDRHTALSCEGIRVNEPETVAPCAAKLGARAQFFTTDQAVRDHDAVRAALGVPKVTLFGNSYGTVSPRA
;
A
#
# COMPACT_ATOMS: atom_id res chain seq x y z
N MET A 1 -23.06 -8.70 -24.10
CA MET A 1 -21.86 -9.12 -23.37
C MET A 1 -21.21 -7.89 -22.73
N LEU A 2 -21.75 -7.43 -21.60
CA LEU A 2 -21.18 -6.37 -20.77
C LEU A 2 -21.35 -6.82 -19.33
N ALA A 3 -20.35 -7.48 -18.75
CA ALA A 3 -20.43 -7.96 -17.38
C ALA A 3 -19.08 -7.98 -16.62
N THR A 4 -17.96 -7.66 -17.27
CA THR A 4 -16.63 -7.88 -16.67
C THR A 4 -15.94 -6.61 -16.16
N THR A 5 -16.39 -5.41 -16.55
CA THR A 5 -15.68 -4.16 -16.20
C THR A 5 -16.11 -3.55 -14.86
N SER A 6 -17.32 -3.86 -14.37
CA SER A 6 -17.85 -3.25 -13.14
C SER A 6 -17.51 -4.01 -11.85
N LEU A 7 -17.09 -5.28 -11.92
CA LEU A 7 -16.76 -6.07 -10.73
C LEU A 7 -15.33 -5.84 -10.22
N LEU A 8 -14.43 -5.36 -11.09
CA LEU A 8 -13.04 -5.07 -10.73
C LEU A 8 -12.90 -3.85 -9.82
N LEU A 9 -13.82 -2.89 -9.92
CA LEU A 9 -13.77 -1.64 -9.16
C LEU A 9 -14.04 -1.81 -7.65
N ALA A 10 -14.70 -2.89 -7.24
CA ALA A 10 -14.96 -3.19 -5.83
C ALA A 10 -13.82 -3.94 -5.13
N ALA A 11 -12.85 -4.48 -5.90
CA ALA A 11 -11.82 -5.37 -5.39
C ALA A 11 -10.43 -4.73 -5.25
N THR A 12 -10.23 -3.51 -5.73
CA THR A 12 -8.96 -2.78 -5.64
C THR A 12 -9.20 -1.35 -5.20
N SER A 13 -9.14 -1.10 -3.89
CA SER A 13 -8.99 0.25 -3.34
C SER A 13 -7.53 0.72 -3.32
N ALA A 14 -6.58 -0.08 -3.82
CA ALA A 14 -5.18 0.31 -3.86
C ALA A 14 -4.98 1.46 -4.86
N VAL A 15 -4.89 2.68 -4.33
CA VAL A 15 -4.42 3.84 -5.10
C VAL A 15 -2.90 3.78 -5.08
N ALA A 16 -2.30 3.60 -6.26
CA ALA A 16 -0.86 3.78 -6.45
C ALA A 16 -0.59 5.27 -6.66
N ALA A 17 0.21 5.87 -5.79
CA ALA A 17 0.85 7.15 -6.07
C ALA A 17 2.26 6.85 -6.55
N ALA A 18 2.48 6.85 -7.87
CA ALA A 18 3.81 6.97 -8.42
C ALA A 18 4.17 8.46 -8.35
N SER A 19 5.00 8.85 -7.38
CA SER A 19 5.58 10.19 -7.39
C SER A 19 6.62 10.25 -8.51
N ASP A 20 6.57 11.29 -9.35
CA ASP A 20 7.59 11.63 -10.34
C ASP A 20 8.93 11.91 -9.65
N HIS A 21 9.72 10.87 -9.38
CA HIS A 21 11.09 10.97 -8.83
C HIS A 21 12.11 11.06 -9.99
N PRO A 22 13.35 11.57 -9.82
CA PRO A 22 14.28 11.94 -10.90
C PRO A 22 14.57 10.84 -11.92
N CYS A 23 14.47 9.57 -11.51
CA CYS A 23 14.51 8.39 -12.36
C CYS A 23 13.40 8.33 -13.44
N ALA A 24 12.24 8.96 -13.21
CA ALA A 24 11.16 9.08 -14.19
C ALA A 24 11.41 10.20 -15.22
N THR A 25 12.32 11.13 -14.93
CA THR A 25 12.55 12.35 -15.73
C THR A 25 13.96 12.50 -16.30
N ALA A 26 14.95 11.74 -15.82
CA ALA A 26 16.34 11.84 -16.26
C ALA A 26 16.69 10.70 -17.23
N THR A 27 17.61 10.99 -18.14
CA THR A 27 18.20 10.08 -19.15
C THR A 27 18.97 8.87 -18.56
N GLU A 28 18.89 8.64 -17.25
CA GLU A 28 19.55 7.53 -16.54
C GLU A 28 18.56 6.39 -16.28
N VAL A 29 18.99 5.17 -16.62
CA VAL A 29 18.19 3.96 -16.44
C VAL A 29 18.17 3.60 -14.96
N CYS A 30 17.00 3.62 -14.33
CA CYS A 30 16.82 3.10 -12.97
C CYS A 30 17.28 1.65 -12.92
N THR A 31 18.03 1.27 -11.88
CA THR A 31 18.53 -0.10 -11.72
C THR A 31 17.51 -1.01 -11.03
N GLY A 32 16.45 -0.44 -10.46
CA GLY A 32 15.39 -1.21 -9.82
C GLY A 32 14.23 -0.36 -9.28
N THR A 33 13.45 -0.96 -8.39
CA THR A 33 12.30 -0.34 -7.71
C THR A 33 12.32 -0.74 -6.25
N VAL A 34 12.25 0.24 -5.35
CA VAL A 34 12.01 0.02 -3.92
C VAL A 34 10.52 0.15 -3.63
N LEU A 35 9.92 -0.91 -3.10
CA LEU A 35 8.56 -0.88 -2.57
C LEU A 35 8.63 -0.57 -1.08
N VAL A 36 8.02 0.54 -0.66
CA VAL A 36 8.01 0.95 0.75
C VAL A 36 6.67 0.60 1.39
N ASN A 37 6.73 -0.16 2.49
CA ASN A 37 5.62 -0.38 3.40
C ASN A 37 6.05 0.01 4.83
N MET A 38 5.55 1.15 5.31
CA MET A 38 5.92 1.69 6.62
C MET A 38 5.17 1.06 7.79
N GLY A 39 4.23 0.16 7.52
CA GLY A 39 3.40 -0.46 8.55
C GLY A 39 2.30 0.45 9.07
N GLY A 40 2.05 0.36 10.38
CA GLY A 40 0.83 0.83 11.02
C GLY A 40 0.28 -0.26 11.96
N PRO A 41 -1.02 -0.23 12.33
CA PRO A 41 -1.95 0.86 12.06
C PRO A 41 -1.53 2.11 12.85
N VAL A 42 -1.35 3.21 12.13
CA VAL A 42 -1.15 4.55 12.69
C VAL A 42 -2.19 5.46 12.02
N GLU A 43 -2.59 6.55 12.68
CA GLU A 43 -3.66 7.44 12.18
C GLU A 43 -3.34 8.04 10.79
N ALA A 44 -2.06 8.18 10.46
CA ALA A 44 -1.59 8.56 9.15
C ALA A 44 -0.28 7.86 8.80
N LEU A 45 -0.18 7.33 7.58
CA LEU A 45 1.09 6.88 7.02
C LEU A 45 2.01 8.10 6.77
N PRO A 46 3.34 7.92 6.79
CA PRO A 46 4.25 8.98 6.37
C PRO A 46 3.93 9.45 4.94
N THR A 47 4.07 10.75 4.70
CA THR A 47 3.85 11.30 3.35
C THR A 47 4.93 10.83 2.38
N ALA A 48 4.66 10.89 1.08
CA ALA A 48 5.66 10.54 0.06
C ALA A 48 6.94 11.37 0.22
N GLU A 49 6.84 12.67 0.55
CA GLU A 49 7.99 13.54 0.79
C GLU A 49 8.85 13.07 1.97
N THR A 50 8.21 12.57 3.03
CA THR A 50 8.91 12.02 4.20
C THR A 50 9.69 10.76 3.82
N ILE A 51 9.10 9.89 3.00
CA ILE A 51 9.76 8.68 2.49
C ILE A 51 10.90 9.01 1.55
N ILE A 52 10.68 9.96 0.63
CA ILE A 52 11.69 10.46 -0.29
C ILE A 52 12.90 11.00 0.47
N ALA A 53 12.68 11.85 1.47
CA ALA A 53 13.74 12.39 2.30
C ALA A 53 14.49 11.29 3.09
N GLY A 54 13.77 10.28 3.58
CA GLY A 54 14.35 9.16 4.33
C GLY A 54 15.18 8.20 3.48
N LEU A 55 14.77 7.93 2.24
CA LEU A 55 15.52 7.08 1.31
C LEU A 55 16.72 7.82 0.70
N GLY A 56 16.59 9.13 0.51
CA GLY A 56 17.68 9.99 0.06
C GLY A 56 18.38 9.45 -1.20
N PRO A 57 19.72 9.29 -1.18
CA PRO A 57 20.50 8.86 -2.36
C PRO A 57 20.09 7.51 -2.96
N VAL A 58 19.33 6.66 -2.25
CA VAL A 58 18.81 5.41 -2.82
C VAL A 58 17.95 5.70 -4.06
N LEU A 59 17.20 6.80 -4.04
CA LEU A 59 16.29 7.17 -5.12
C LEU A 59 17.00 7.82 -6.32
N ASP A 60 18.33 7.96 -6.28
CA ASP A 60 19.14 8.34 -7.44
C ASP A 60 19.19 7.19 -8.47
N GLN A 61 18.97 5.94 -8.03
CA GLN A 61 19.06 4.75 -8.89
C GLN A 61 17.82 3.84 -8.82
N GLN A 62 16.86 4.13 -7.96
CA GLN A 62 15.69 3.30 -7.73
C GLN A 62 14.40 4.10 -7.96
N ASN A 63 13.42 3.46 -8.60
CA ASN A 63 12.05 3.95 -8.55
C ASN A 63 11.46 3.75 -7.14
N LEU A 64 10.62 4.67 -6.69
CA LEU A 64 9.84 4.52 -5.46
C LEU A 64 8.44 4.01 -5.79
N LEU A 65 8.05 2.89 -5.20
CA LEU A 65 6.70 2.36 -5.24
C LEU A 65 6.09 2.39 -3.84
N MET A 66 4.98 3.13 -3.70
CA MET A 66 4.14 3.13 -2.50
C MET A 66 2.74 2.68 -2.88
N VAL A 67 2.15 1.82 -2.05
CA VAL A 67 0.80 1.32 -2.24
C VAL A 67 0.04 1.54 -0.94
N GLU A 68 -1.01 2.36 -0.99
CA GLU A 68 -1.87 2.60 0.16
C GLU A 68 -2.60 1.31 0.54
N LEU A 69 -2.63 0.98 1.84
CA LEU A 69 -3.32 -0.21 2.34
C LEU A 69 -4.84 -0.01 2.25
N ARG A 70 -5.57 -1.08 1.89
CA ARG A 70 -7.04 -1.09 1.86
C ARG A 70 -7.61 -0.56 3.17
N GLY A 71 -8.59 0.32 3.09
CA GLY A 71 -9.26 0.86 4.27
C GLY A 71 -8.50 1.98 4.97
N PHE A 72 -7.36 2.41 4.43
CA PHE A 72 -6.62 3.60 4.89
C PHE A 72 -6.55 4.70 3.82
N ASP A 73 -6.80 4.39 2.55
CA ASP A 73 -6.81 5.39 1.48
C ASP A 73 -7.97 6.38 1.65
N ARG A 74 -7.78 7.62 1.19
CA ARG A 74 -8.75 8.72 1.37
C ARG A 74 -10.15 8.47 0.81
N HIS A 75 -10.31 7.51 -0.11
CA HIS A 75 -11.59 7.24 -0.78
C HIS A 75 -12.32 6.05 -0.17
N THR A 76 -11.60 5.08 0.39
CA THR A 76 -12.19 3.86 0.97
C THR A 76 -11.84 3.63 2.44
N ALA A 77 -11.33 4.66 3.10
CA ALA A 77 -11.02 4.67 4.52
C ALA A 77 -12.15 4.05 5.36
N LEU A 78 -11.79 3.04 6.15
CA LEU A 78 -12.69 2.46 7.13
C LEU A 78 -12.84 3.44 8.29
N SER A 79 -14.06 3.91 8.50
CA SER A 79 -14.39 4.80 9.61
C SER A 79 -15.27 4.08 10.63
N CYS A 80 -14.80 4.03 11.87
CA CYS A 80 -15.51 3.48 13.00
C CYS A 80 -15.38 4.44 14.18
N GLU A 81 -16.53 4.86 14.72
CA GLU A 81 -16.57 5.71 15.90
C GLU A 81 -15.91 5.02 17.11
N GLY A 82 -15.03 5.76 17.80
CA GLY A 82 -14.36 5.29 19.02
C GLY A 82 -13.27 4.23 18.82
N ILE A 83 -12.84 3.97 17.58
CA ILE A 83 -11.76 3.00 17.34
C ILE A 83 -10.43 3.52 17.88
N ARG A 84 -9.73 2.66 18.61
CA ARG A 84 -8.34 2.85 19.05
C ARG A 84 -7.56 1.64 18.57
N VAL A 85 -6.78 1.81 17.50
CA VAL A 85 -6.15 0.69 16.77
C VAL A 85 -5.19 -0.16 17.62
N ASN A 86 -4.69 0.39 18.73
CA ASN A 86 -3.84 -0.29 19.70
C ASN A 86 -4.64 -1.02 20.81
N GLU A 87 -5.97 -0.98 20.75
CA GLU A 87 -6.89 -1.53 21.74
C GLU A 87 -7.87 -2.48 21.05
N PRO A 88 -7.52 -3.79 20.96
CA PRO A 88 -8.26 -4.78 20.16
C PRO A 88 -9.76 -4.86 20.44
N GLU A 89 -10.18 -4.60 21.68
CA GLU A 89 -11.58 -4.56 22.11
C GLU A 89 -12.40 -3.47 21.41
N THR A 90 -11.76 -2.39 20.95
CA THR A 90 -12.40 -1.33 20.17
C THR A 90 -12.47 -1.68 18.67
N VAL A 91 -11.59 -2.57 18.20
CA VAL A 91 -11.50 -3.00 16.80
C VAL A 91 -12.52 -4.08 16.48
N ALA A 92 -12.76 -5.03 17.38
CA ALA A 92 -13.66 -6.16 17.13
C ALA A 92 -15.11 -5.74 16.75
N PRO A 93 -15.75 -4.76 17.43
CA PRO A 93 -17.07 -4.27 17.02
C PRO A 93 -17.06 -3.59 15.64
N CYS A 94 -15.97 -2.91 15.28
CA CYS A 94 -15.80 -2.32 13.94
C CYS A 94 -15.71 -3.41 12.87
N ALA A 95 -14.89 -4.44 13.11
CA ALA A 95 -14.76 -5.57 12.20
C ALA A 95 -16.09 -6.31 12.00
N ALA A 96 -16.93 -6.42 13.05
CA ALA A 96 -18.24 -7.03 12.93
C ALA A 96 -19.17 -6.29 11.94
N LYS A 97 -19.06 -4.96 11.83
CA LYS A 97 -19.83 -4.16 10.86
C LYS A 97 -19.44 -4.45 9.40
N LEU A 98 -18.20 -4.90 9.17
CA LEU A 98 -17.75 -5.31 7.83
C LEU A 98 -18.35 -6.65 7.39
N GLY A 99 -18.76 -7.50 8.35
CA GLY A 99 -19.24 -8.85 8.07
C GLY A 99 -18.25 -9.63 7.20
N ALA A 100 -18.76 -10.25 6.14
CA ALA A 100 -17.95 -11.02 5.20
C ALA A 100 -16.84 -10.20 4.50
N ARG A 101 -16.94 -8.87 4.46
CA ARG A 101 -15.91 -8.02 3.83
C ARG A 101 -14.62 -7.91 4.63
N ALA A 102 -14.64 -8.26 5.92
CA ALA A 102 -13.44 -8.22 6.77
C ALA A 102 -12.28 -9.05 6.21
N GLN A 103 -12.59 -10.12 5.45
CA GLN A 103 -11.60 -10.96 4.78
C GLN A 103 -10.72 -10.21 3.75
N PHE A 104 -11.13 -9.02 3.31
CA PHE A 104 -10.39 -8.21 2.35
C PHE A 104 -9.40 -7.22 3.00
N PHE A 105 -9.35 -7.14 4.33
CA PHE A 105 -8.52 -6.16 5.06
C PHE A 105 -7.42 -6.84 5.90
N THR A 106 -6.97 -8.02 5.47
CA THR A 106 -5.93 -8.80 6.14
C THR A 106 -4.56 -8.54 5.51
N THR A 107 -3.49 -8.88 6.24
CA THR A 107 -2.11 -8.72 5.75
C THR A 107 -1.85 -9.46 4.43
N ASP A 108 -2.42 -10.66 4.24
CA ASP A 108 -2.23 -11.41 3.00
C ASP A 108 -2.87 -10.71 1.79
N GLN A 109 -3.98 -9.98 2.00
CA GLN A 109 -4.59 -9.19 0.94
C GLN A 109 -3.74 -7.95 0.60
N ALA A 110 -3.18 -7.29 1.61
CA ALA A 110 -2.23 -6.19 1.40
C ALA A 110 -1.00 -6.63 0.59
N VAL A 111 -0.44 -7.80 0.90
CA VAL A 111 0.69 -8.37 0.12
C VAL A 111 0.27 -8.66 -1.32
N ARG A 112 -0.94 -9.18 -1.54
CA ARG A 112 -1.48 -9.41 -2.90
C ARG A 112 -1.67 -8.09 -3.66
N ASP A 113 -2.06 -7.01 -2.99
CA ASP A 113 -2.18 -5.69 -3.62
C ASP A 113 -0.83 -5.15 -4.07
N HIS A 114 0.20 -5.28 -3.23
CA HIS A 114 1.57 -4.91 -3.60
C HIS A 114 2.03 -5.64 -4.86
N ASP A 115 1.81 -6.96 -4.93
CA ASP A 115 2.17 -7.75 -6.11
C ASP A 115 1.33 -7.41 -7.34
N ALA A 116 0.03 -7.20 -7.17
CA ALA A 116 -0.87 -6.82 -8.25
C ALA A 116 -0.51 -5.46 -8.85
N VAL A 117 -0.21 -4.46 -8.01
CA VAL A 117 0.24 -3.13 -8.46
C VAL A 117 1.59 -3.23 -9.17
N ARG A 118 2.55 -3.94 -8.58
CA ARG A 118 3.86 -4.22 -9.20
C ARG A 118 3.67 -4.81 -10.61
N ALA A 119 2.84 -5.84 -10.73
CA ALA A 119 2.59 -6.53 -12.00
C ALA A 119 1.89 -5.62 -13.01
N ALA A 120 0.89 -4.84 -12.59
CA ALA A 120 0.16 -3.90 -13.45
C ALA A 120 1.06 -2.77 -13.99
N LEU A 121 2.07 -2.36 -13.21
CA LEU A 121 3.07 -1.38 -13.62
C LEU A 121 4.21 -2.01 -14.46
N GLY A 122 4.18 -3.31 -14.72
CA GLY A 122 5.23 -4.02 -15.47
C GLY A 122 6.57 -4.10 -14.74
N VAL A 123 6.59 -3.89 -13.41
CA VAL A 123 7.80 -3.94 -12.59
C VAL A 123 8.13 -5.42 -12.32
N PRO A 124 9.22 -5.99 -12.84
CA PRO A 124 9.45 -7.44 -12.75
C PRO A 124 9.81 -7.89 -11.33
N LYS A 125 10.49 -7.04 -10.56
CA LYS A 125 10.95 -7.30 -9.19
C LYS A 125 10.99 -6.00 -8.39
N VAL A 126 10.86 -6.11 -7.09
CA VAL A 126 11.01 -5.00 -6.15
C VAL A 126 11.98 -5.37 -5.03
N THR A 127 12.68 -4.38 -4.51
CA THR A 127 13.33 -4.44 -3.20
C THR A 127 12.32 -3.95 -2.17
N LEU A 128 11.93 -4.81 -1.24
CA LEU A 128 10.98 -4.42 -0.18
C LEU A 128 11.70 -3.69 0.95
N PHE A 129 11.25 -2.49 1.28
CA PHE A 129 11.58 -1.77 2.51
C PHE A 129 10.38 -1.80 3.44
N GLY A 130 10.45 -2.63 4.48
CA GLY A 130 9.40 -2.79 5.49
C GLY A 130 9.81 -2.16 6.83
N ASN A 131 8.94 -1.34 7.41
CA ASN A 131 9.09 -0.82 8.77
C ASN A 131 7.89 -1.23 9.64
N SER A 132 8.12 -1.50 10.94
CA SER A 132 7.04 -1.83 11.89
C SER A 132 6.15 -2.98 11.37
N TYR A 133 4.82 -2.86 11.38
CA TYR A 133 3.90 -3.84 10.78
C TYR A 133 4.19 -4.15 9.29
N GLY A 134 4.81 -3.24 8.55
CA GLY A 134 5.26 -3.49 7.18
C GLY A 134 6.28 -4.62 7.07
N THR A 135 6.94 -4.99 8.18
CA THR A 135 7.81 -6.18 8.28
C THR A 135 7.04 -7.50 8.26
N VAL A 136 5.72 -7.49 8.52
CA VAL A 136 4.85 -8.67 8.55
C VAL A 136 4.41 -9.08 7.14
N SER A 137 5.14 -8.63 6.10
CA SER A 137 4.92 -8.96 4.69
C SER A 137 5.89 -10.03 4.15
N PRO A 138 5.84 -11.32 4.56
CA PRO A 138 6.55 -12.36 3.82
C PRO A 138 5.68 -12.76 2.61
N ARG A 139 6.16 -12.78 1.36
CA ARG A 139 7.50 -13.08 0.82
C ARG A 139 7.80 -12.22 -0.42
N ALA A 140 9.08 -11.93 -0.62
CA ALA A 140 9.67 -11.56 -1.91
C ALA A 140 9.60 -12.71 -2.93
#